data_AF-A0A8T6FUM4-F1
#
_entry.id   AF-A0A8T6FUM4-F1
#
_cell.length_a   1.000
_cell.length_b   1.000
_cell.length_c   1.000
_cell.angle_alpha   90.00
_cell.angle_beta   90.00
_cell.angle_gamma   90.00
#
_symmetry.space_group_name_H-M   'P 1'
#
loop_
_entity.id
_entity.type
_entity.pdbx_description
1 polymer ?
#
loop_
_entity_poly.entity_id
_entity_poly.type
_entity_poly.pdbx_seq_one_letter_code
_entity_poly.pdbx_strand_id
1 'polypeptide(L)'
;MAYLRFPAGLRNAASSGVGPRSLTLTLRRGAREPDPPLPELAISQCGFALHIVQSQRPPPLQNGFAHAGPGGPGVRGAVPTGSRPLRRRMGRPVHRTARVQSLDRGLAIIEALARERRLLGIREIADELDVSHSTASRLAATLRDRGFLDQERDGGRYALGLRLTRYARLAVAASALEVAARPVIEMLVEELGETVSLGIPVIGSVMVVWSEAPSEGPLRITLEPGTVVRYTSSAAGRAILAAMSPAERDAVLPLGWQRRTTPGGRSLEEFVKELAETIVRGHAIELAEGDPEVASVAVAVHDDEGHVIGALSCSMPIGSASTPRIASVAEALAAGASDIAARRARPGLHRWSIPAIDSISYWTPDLEPVIDELEERLGVRPARGEGGRGTAVLSIGSGSYLLVIGPGTELDADPSGLDHPSLRGWSARVRNFDQCVEAARAAGADFGPVRRAGVDRTDRGSLRWRVAAIDGPLGDLFPRLVDWSETEEHPAATSPGGVKLVAFRGEHPEPELIRSQLDVLGLAADLEVTRGPEPRLWATLEGPNGRVELSTS
;
A
#
# COMPACT_ATOMS: atom_id res chain seq x y z
N MET A 1 39.53 1.36 -20.18
CA MET A 1 40.02 1.74 -18.84
C MET A 1 39.12 1.10 -17.79
N ALA A 2 39.62 0.12 -17.03
CA ALA A 2 38.87 -0.51 -15.94
C ALA A 2 39.05 0.31 -14.66
N TYR A 3 37.99 0.96 -14.18
CA TYR A 3 38.01 1.65 -12.88
C TYR A 3 37.76 0.63 -11.76
N LEU A 4 38.74 0.43 -10.88
CA LEU A 4 38.58 -0.31 -9.63
C LEU A 4 37.76 0.54 -8.64
N ARG A 5 36.54 0.11 -8.32
CA ARG A 5 35.72 0.71 -7.25
C ARG A 5 36.32 0.35 -5.88
N PHE A 6 36.70 1.36 -5.11
CA PHE A 6 37.03 1.18 -3.69
C PHE A 6 35.75 1.16 -2.83
N PRO A 7 35.62 0.27 -1.83
CA PRO A 7 34.54 0.35 -0.84
C PRO A 7 34.61 1.66 -0.05
N ALA A 8 33.46 2.27 0.24
CA ALA A 8 33.33 3.60 0.85
C ALA A 8 34.08 3.78 2.19
N GLY A 9 34.40 2.70 2.90
CA GLY A 9 35.12 2.73 4.19
C GLY A 9 36.60 3.10 4.12
N LEU A 10 37.23 3.12 2.93
CA LEU A 10 38.67 3.43 2.78
C LEU A 10 38.95 4.91 2.47
N ARG A 11 37.95 5.68 2.00
CA ARG A 11 38.13 7.12 1.73
C ARG A 11 38.29 7.94 3.02
N ASN A 12 37.72 7.50 4.14
CA ASN A 12 37.80 8.19 5.42
C ASN A 12 39.06 7.90 6.25
N ALA A 13 39.89 6.92 5.86
CA ALA A 13 41.14 6.60 6.57
C ALA A 13 42.34 7.43 6.08
N ALA A 14 42.23 8.05 4.89
CA ALA A 14 43.28 8.89 4.33
C ALA A 14 43.37 10.28 4.99
N SER A 15 42.32 10.73 5.66
CA SER A 15 42.26 12.04 6.35
C SER A 15 42.62 11.97 7.84
N SER A 16 42.77 10.78 8.43
CA SER A 16 42.94 10.62 9.90
C SER A 16 44.28 10.03 10.33
N GLY A 17 45.19 9.68 9.42
CA GLY A 17 46.54 9.18 9.76
C GLY A 17 46.60 7.81 10.44
N VAL A 18 45.46 7.15 10.66
CA VAL A 18 45.37 5.84 11.33
C VAL A 18 44.79 4.82 10.33
N GLY A 19 45.63 4.37 9.40
CA GLY A 19 45.28 3.34 8.40
C GLY A 19 46.40 2.30 8.25
N PRO A 20 46.09 1.06 7.83
CA PRO A 20 47.09 0.00 7.69
C PRO A 20 48.15 0.35 6.65
N ARG A 21 49.44 0.12 6.99
CA ARG A 21 50.62 0.47 6.15
C ARG A 21 50.86 -0.45 4.94
N SER A 22 49.99 -1.41 4.67
CA SER A 22 50.06 -2.26 3.46
C SER A 22 48.66 -2.66 2.99
N LEU A 23 48.49 -2.72 1.67
CA LEU A 23 47.24 -3.13 1.01
C LEU A 23 47.53 -4.35 0.13
N THR A 24 46.88 -5.48 0.39
CA THR A 24 47.01 -6.69 -0.43
C THR A 24 45.81 -6.80 -1.36
N LEU A 25 46.05 -6.71 -2.67
CA LEU A 25 45.03 -6.90 -3.71
C LEU A 25 45.10 -8.34 -4.23
N THR A 26 44.01 -9.10 -4.08
CA THR A 26 43.89 -10.45 -4.65
C THR A 26 43.04 -10.41 -5.92
N LEU A 27 43.67 -10.55 -7.09
CA LEU A 27 42.98 -10.65 -8.37
C LEU A 27 42.50 -12.09 -8.60
N ARG A 28 41.20 -12.29 -8.85
CA ARG A 28 40.64 -13.61 -9.26
C ARG A 28 40.43 -13.62 -10.78
N ARG A 29 41.13 -14.50 -11.48
CA ARG A 29 41.04 -14.66 -12.95
C ARG A 29 39.78 -15.45 -13.35
N GLY A 30 39.08 -14.98 -14.38
CA GLY A 30 38.21 -15.81 -15.22
C GLY A 30 39.05 -16.53 -16.27
N ALA A 31 38.75 -17.79 -16.56
CA ALA A 31 39.48 -18.55 -17.57
C ALA A 31 39.16 -17.98 -18.97
N ARG A 32 40.20 -17.56 -19.72
CA ARG A 32 40.21 -17.21 -21.17
C ARG A 32 40.34 -15.72 -21.59
N GLU A 33 41.19 -14.93 -20.96
CA GLU A 33 41.69 -13.68 -21.60
C GLU A 33 43.23 -13.57 -21.46
N PRO A 34 43.96 -13.18 -22.54
CA PRO A 34 45.40 -12.91 -22.48
C PRO A 34 45.71 -11.58 -21.77
N ASP A 35 46.91 -11.48 -21.18
CA ASP A 35 47.32 -10.41 -20.26
C ASP A 35 47.28 -9.00 -20.88
N PRO A 36 46.54 -8.03 -20.30
CA PRO A 36 46.75 -6.62 -20.63
C PRO A 36 48.00 -6.09 -19.89
N PRO A 37 48.78 -5.17 -20.48
CA PRO A 37 49.92 -4.56 -19.79
C PRO A 37 49.45 -3.75 -18.58
N LEU A 38 50.14 -3.90 -17.44
CA LEU A 38 49.88 -3.12 -16.23
C LEU A 38 50.19 -1.64 -16.49
N PRO A 39 49.28 -0.69 -16.18
CA PRO A 39 49.59 0.72 -16.31
C PRO A 39 50.52 1.14 -15.17
N GLU A 40 51.72 1.61 -15.54
CA GLU A 40 52.77 2.13 -14.64
C GLU A 40 52.43 3.49 -14.00
N LEU A 41 51.16 3.93 -14.08
CA LEU A 41 50.68 5.24 -13.65
C LEU A 41 49.60 5.12 -12.57
N ALA A 42 50.00 4.66 -11.38
CA ALA A 42 49.28 4.92 -10.13
C ALA A 42 50.14 4.67 -8.88
N ILE A 43 51.48 4.73 -8.98
CA ILE A 43 52.40 4.52 -7.87
C ILE A 43 53.28 5.76 -7.70
N SER A 44 52.68 6.90 -7.35
CA SER A 44 53.46 8.01 -6.77
C SER A 44 52.67 8.98 -5.88
N GLN A 45 51.37 8.76 -5.62
CA GLN A 45 50.57 9.69 -4.80
C GLN A 45 49.92 9.07 -3.56
N CYS A 46 50.21 7.81 -3.24
CA CYS A 46 49.76 7.21 -1.99
C CYS A 46 50.94 6.42 -1.41
N GLY A 47 51.53 6.90 -0.32
CA GLY A 47 52.74 6.34 0.31
C GLY A 47 52.55 4.97 0.97
N PHE A 48 52.07 3.97 0.23
CA PHE A 48 51.87 2.60 0.68
C PHE A 48 52.62 1.61 -0.21
N ALA A 49 53.20 0.57 0.40
CA ALA A 49 53.78 -0.57 -0.33
C ALA A 49 52.66 -1.52 -0.81
N LEU A 50 52.61 -1.79 -2.12
CA LEU A 50 51.66 -2.70 -2.75
C LEU A 50 52.27 -4.11 -2.87
N HIS A 51 51.69 -5.11 -2.19
CA HIS A 51 52.03 -6.52 -2.39
C HIS A 51 50.91 -7.22 -3.18
N ILE A 52 51.26 -7.74 -4.36
CA ILE A 52 50.35 -8.51 -5.22
C ILE A 52 50.54 -9.99 -4.91
N VAL A 53 49.50 -10.66 -4.39
CA VAL A 53 49.51 -12.12 -4.19
C VAL A 53 48.53 -12.77 -5.17
N GLN A 54 49.07 -13.57 -6.08
CA GLN A 54 48.29 -14.35 -7.04
C GLN A 54 47.79 -15.64 -6.38
N SER A 55 46.48 -15.89 -6.36
CA SER A 55 45.94 -17.19 -5.92
C SER A 55 45.33 -17.92 -7.12
N GLN A 56 45.85 -19.11 -7.42
CA GLN A 56 45.23 -20.02 -8.38
C GLN A 56 44.14 -20.85 -7.68
N ARG A 57 43.05 -21.17 -8.40
CA ARG A 57 42.01 -22.10 -7.90
C ARG A 57 42.64 -23.47 -7.62
N PRO A 58 42.26 -24.17 -6.53
CA PRO A 58 42.55 -25.61 -6.45
C PRO A 58 41.71 -26.34 -7.53
N PRO A 59 42.22 -27.44 -8.11
CA PRO A 59 41.50 -28.20 -9.12
C PRO A 59 40.24 -28.88 -8.50
N PRO A 60 39.26 -29.28 -9.32
CA PRO A 60 38.04 -29.92 -8.83
C PRO A 60 38.37 -31.26 -8.16
N LEU A 61 37.69 -31.54 -7.06
CA LEU A 61 37.75 -32.82 -6.34
C LEU A 61 37.34 -33.95 -7.30
N GLN A 62 38.29 -34.82 -7.64
CA GLN A 62 38.00 -36.14 -8.20
C GLN A 62 37.59 -37.07 -7.06
N ASN A 63 36.45 -37.74 -7.22
CA ASN A 63 36.06 -38.87 -6.39
C ASN A 63 37.10 -39.98 -6.50
N GLY A 64 37.74 -40.33 -5.39
CA GLY A 64 38.63 -41.47 -5.27
C GLY A 64 38.59 -42.03 -3.85
N PHE A 65 37.89 -43.15 -3.68
CA PHE A 65 38.01 -44.01 -2.50
C PHE A 65 39.45 -44.55 -2.42
N ALA A 66 40.11 -44.47 -1.25
CA ALA A 66 40.89 -45.58 -0.63
C ALA A 66 41.65 -45.17 0.65
N HIS A 67 41.35 -45.92 1.71
CA HIS A 67 42.18 -46.44 2.81
C HIS A 67 43.00 -45.57 3.79
N ALA A 68 42.85 -45.98 5.06
CA ALA A 68 43.45 -45.50 6.29
C ALA A 68 44.88 -45.99 6.55
N GLY A 69 45.61 -45.28 7.43
CA GLY A 69 46.81 -45.77 8.12
C GLY A 69 47.43 -44.72 9.07
N PRO A 70 47.84 -45.05 10.32
CA PRO A 70 48.04 -44.09 11.42
C PRO A 70 49.52 -43.90 11.83
N GLY A 71 49.85 -42.82 12.57
CA GLY A 71 51.14 -42.76 13.28
C GLY A 71 51.59 -41.42 13.87
N GLY A 72 51.19 -41.15 15.12
CA GLY A 72 52.13 -40.87 16.23
C GLY A 72 52.90 -39.52 16.35
N PRO A 73 53.49 -39.23 17.54
CA PRO A 73 53.36 -37.91 18.20
C PRO A 73 54.67 -37.22 18.68
N GLY A 74 54.58 -35.97 19.14
CA GLY A 74 55.49 -35.38 20.16
C GLY A 74 55.58 -33.84 20.11
N VAL A 75 55.12 -33.07 21.10
CA VAL A 75 55.65 -32.71 22.45
C VAL A 75 56.14 -31.24 22.50
N ARG A 76 55.36 -30.44 23.27
CA ARG A 76 55.65 -29.33 24.22
C ARG A 76 56.75 -28.28 23.98
N GLY A 77 56.35 -27.02 24.19
CA GLY A 77 57.20 -25.91 24.64
C GLY A 77 56.41 -24.61 24.77
N ALA A 78 56.20 -24.12 26.01
CA ALA A 78 55.44 -22.92 26.35
C ALA A 78 56.37 -21.72 26.62
N VAL A 79 55.96 -20.49 26.25
CA VAL A 79 56.10 -19.24 27.06
C VAL A 79 55.04 -18.22 26.58
N PRO A 80 54.36 -17.47 27.47
CA PRO A 80 53.24 -16.59 27.14
C PRO A 80 53.65 -15.10 27.11
N THR A 81 53.31 -14.37 26.05
CA THR A 81 53.30 -12.91 26.06
C THR A 81 52.33 -12.35 25.01
N GLY A 82 51.54 -11.35 25.41
CA GLY A 82 50.96 -10.38 24.48
C GLY A 82 49.52 -10.62 24.01
N SER A 83 48.57 -10.01 24.74
CA SER A 83 47.46 -9.22 24.17
C SER A 83 46.65 -9.87 23.03
N ARG A 84 45.60 -10.61 23.39
CA ARG A 84 44.52 -10.99 22.45
C ARG A 84 43.82 -9.72 21.93
N PRO A 85 43.80 -9.43 20.62
CA PRO A 85 42.88 -8.46 20.08
C PRO A 85 41.47 -9.05 20.15
N LEU A 86 40.53 -8.26 20.67
CA LEU A 86 39.09 -8.53 20.62
C LEU A 86 38.71 -8.92 19.19
N ARG A 87 38.39 -10.20 18.99
CA ARG A 87 37.70 -10.66 17.77
C ARG A 87 36.35 -9.94 17.75
N ARG A 88 36.32 -8.82 17.04
CA ARG A 88 35.08 -8.21 16.53
C ARG A 88 34.28 -9.34 15.90
N ARG A 89 33.09 -9.64 16.46
CA ARG A 89 32.08 -10.47 15.81
C ARG A 89 31.90 -9.91 14.40
N MET A 90 32.48 -10.57 13.41
CA MET A 90 32.15 -10.28 12.02
C MET A 90 30.65 -10.51 11.87
N GLY A 91 29.94 -9.48 11.40
CA GLY A 91 28.52 -9.55 11.15
C GLY A 91 28.20 -10.80 10.35
N ARG A 92 27.14 -11.51 10.76
CA ARG A 92 26.57 -12.59 9.96
C ARG A 92 26.39 -12.09 8.52
N PRO A 93 26.77 -12.86 7.50
CA PRO A 93 26.42 -12.51 6.13
C PRO A 93 24.90 -12.31 6.10
N VAL A 94 24.47 -11.17 5.55
CA VAL A 94 23.06 -10.94 5.21
C VAL A 94 22.64 -12.13 4.35
N HIS A 95 21.77 -12.99 4.88
CA HIS A 95 21.20 -14.08 4.10
C HIS A 95 20.52 -13.42 2.89
N ARG A 96 21.06 -13.64 1.68
CA ARG A 96 20.20 -13.62 0.49
C ARG A 96 19.14 -14.67 0.77
N THR A 97 17.93 -14.23 1.10
CA THR A 97 16.77 -15.12 1.22
C THR A 97 16.73 -15.99 -0.04
N ALA A 98 16.74 -17.30 0.15
CA ALA A 98 16.62 -18.24 -0.96
C ALA A 98 15.26 -18.00 -1.62
N ARG A 99 15.25 -17.51 -2.86
CA ARG A 99 14.01 -17.33 -3.63
C ARG A 99 13.39 -18.70 -3.91
N VAL A 100 12.09 -18.82 -3.67
CA VAL A 100 11.33 -20.03 -4.02
C VAL A 100 11.18 -20.06 -5.54
N GLN A 101 11.99 -20.86 -6.20
CA GLN A 101 12.14 -20.87 -7.67
C GLN A 101 10.83 -21.16 -8.41
N SER A 102 9.94 -21.97 -7.84
CA SER A 102 8.64 -22.27 -8.46
C SER A 102 7.68 -21.07 -8.42
N LEU A 103 7.69 -20.29 -7.34
CA LEU A 103 6.89 -19.07 -7.22
C LEU A 103 7.42 -17.98 -8.16
N ASP A 104 8.73 -17.76 -8.16
CA ASP A 104 9.42 -16.80 -9.02
C ASP A 104 9.09 -17.05 -10.51
N ARG A 105 9.19 -18.31 -10.95
CA ARG A 105 8.80 -18.71 -12.30
C ARG A 105 7.30 -18.55 -12.57
N GLY A 106 6.43 -18.87 -11.61
CA GLY A 106 4.99 -18.66 -11.76
C GLY A 106 4.64 -17.19 -12.00
N LEU A 107 5.25 -16.28 -11.24
CA LEU A 107 5.07 -14.83 -11.42
C LEU A 107 5.63 -14.34 -12.77
N ALA A 108 6.77 -14.88 -13.20
CA ALA A 108 7.36 -14.53 -14.49
C ALA A 108 6.45 -14.87 -15.69
N ILE A 109 5.60 -15.91 -15.60
CA ILE A 109 4.60 -16.21 -16.65
C ILE A 109 3.57 -15.09 -16.76
N ILE A 110 3.09 -14.58 -15.62
CA ILE A 110 2.13 -13.47 -15.58
C ILE A 110 2.77 -12.21 -16.18
N GLU A 111 4.02 -11.91 -15.82
CA GLU A 111 4.76 -10.77 -16.35
C GLU A 111 4.99 -10.87 -17.87
N ALA A 112 5.34 -12.05 -18.37
CA ALA A 112 5.53 -12.29 -19.80
C ALA A 112 4.24 -12.05 -20.61
N LEU A 113 3.11 -12.57 -20.14
CA LEU A 113 1.80 -12.35 -20.76
C LEU A 113 1.36 -10.89 -20.72
N ALA A 114 1.62 -10.19 -19.60
CA ALA A 114 1.31 -8.77 -19.46
C ALA A 114 2.15 -7.89 -20.41
N ARG A 115 3.44 -8.21 -20.56
CA ARG A 115 4.39 -7.47 -21.41
C ARG A 115 4.04 -7.59 -22.90
N GLU A 116 3.75 -8.80 -23.37
CA GLU A 116 3.50 -9.07 -24.78
C GLU A 116 2.10 -8.64 -25.25
N ARG A 117 1.16 -8.37 -24.33
CA ARG A 117 -0.25 -8.03 -24.60
C ARG A 117 -0.93 -8.99 -25.60
N ARG A 118 -0.53 -10.27 -25.58
CA ARG A 118 -1.03 -11.33 -26.47
C ARG A 118 -1.03 -12.68 -25.78
N LEU A 119 -1.67 -13.65 -26.42
CA LEU A 119 -1.74 -15.03 -25.95
C LEU A 119 -0.43 -15.79 -26.19
N LEU A 120 0.04 -16.53 -25.19
CA LEU A 120 1.25 -17.36 -25.28
C LEU A 120 0.91 -18.85 -25.19
N GLY A 121 1.49 -19.65 -26.07
CA GLY A 121 1.52 -21.11 -25.96
C GLY A 121 2.58 -21.59 -24.97
N ILE A 122 2.49 -22.85 -24.52
CA ILE A 122 3.45 -23.42 -23.55
C ILE A 122 4.89 -23.37 -24.07
N ARG A 123 5.12 -23.53 -25.37
CA ARG A 123 6.46 -23.43 -25.97
C ARG A 123 7.06 -22.04 -25.79
N GLU A 124 6.28 -21.01 -26.10
CA GLU A 124 6.71 -19.61 -25.95
C GLU A 124 6.98 -19.30 -24.47
N ILE A 125 6.13 -19.78 -23.56
CA ILE A 125 6.33 -19.65 -22.11
C ILE A 125 7.62 -20.37 -21.66
N ALA A 126 7.88 -21.58 -22.16
CA ALA A 126 9.08 -22.35 -21.82
C ALA A 126 10.36 -21.64 -22.28
N ASP A 127 10.34 -21.09 -23.49
CA ASP A 127 11.46 -20.36 -24.09
C ASP A 127 11.73 -19.05 -23.34
N GLU A 128 10.69 -18.29 -23.00
CA GLU A 128 10.79 -17.01 -22.25
C GLU A 128 11.37 -17.22 -20.84
N LEU A 129 11.03 -18.32 -20.18
CA LEU A 129 11.46 -18.61 -18.81
C LEU A 129 12.75 -19.44 -18.73
N ASP A 130 13.32 -19.89 -19.85
CA ASP A 130 14.44 -20.83 -19.92
C ASP A 130 14.19 -22.10 -19.07
N VAL A 131 13.05 -22.76 -19.31
CA VAL A 131 12.63 -23.98 -18.59
C VAL A 131 12.13 -25.06 -19.54
N SER A 132 12.11 -26.31 -19.06
CA SER A 132 11.52 -27.41 -19.85
C SER A 132 10.01 -27.21 -20.06
N HIS A 133 9.49 -27.72 -21.19
CA HIS A 133 8.06 -27.69 -21.54
C HIS A 133 7.17 -28.29 -20.43
N SER A 134 7.61 -29.36 -19.77
CA SER A 134 6.86 -29.99 -18.67
C SER A 134 6.79 -29.12 -17.41
N THR A 135 7.79 -28.26 -17.18
CA THR A 135 7.78 -27.27 -16.09
C THR A 135 6.86 -26.11 -16.43
N ALA A 136 6.98 -25.53 -17.63
CA ALA A 136 6.10 -24.46 -18.10
C ALA A 136 4.62 -24.88 -18.08
N SER A 137 4.32 -26.09 -18.58
CA SER A 137 2.97 -26.65 -18.58
C SER A 137 2.37 -26.76 -17.16
N ARG A 138 3.12 -27.30 -16.20
CA ARG A 138 2.64 -27.44 -14.81
C ARG A 138 2.43 -26.08 -14.13
N LEU A 139 3.32 -25.12 -14.36
CA LEU A 139 3.18 -23.76 -13.82
C LEU A 139 1.96 -23.05 -14.42
N ALA A 140 1.80 -23.08 -15.74
CA ALA A 140 0.67 -22.47 -16.43
C ALA A 140 -0.67 -23.12 -16.03
N ALA A 141 -0.72 -24.45 -15.93
CA ALA A 141 -1.89 -25.16 -15.43
C ALA A 141 -2.23 -24.78 -13.98
N THR A 142 -1.22 -24.68 -13.10
CA THR A 142 -1.43 -24.24 -11.71
C THR A 142 -2.02 -22.83 -11.65
N LEU A 143 -1.47 -21.89 -12.43
CA LEU A 143 -1.98 -20.53 -12.47
C LEU A 143 -3.40 -20.45 -13.06
N ARG A 144 -3.70 -21.26 -14.08
CA ARG A 144 -5.03 -21.40 -14.66
C ARG A 144 -6.05 -21.94 -13.66
N ASP A 145 -5.72 -23.04 -12.97
CA ASP A 145 -6.61 -23.65 -11.98
C ASP A 145 -6.84 -22.70 -10.78
N ARG A 146 -5.89 -21.80 -10.54
CA ARG A 146 -5.99 -20.69 -9.58
C ARG A 146 -6.53 -19.40 -10.20
N GLY A 147 -7.07 -19.42 -11.43
CA GLY A 147 -7.74 -18.30 -12.09
C GLY A 147 -6.86 -17.09 -12.44
N PHE A 148 -5.53 -17.21 -12.31
CA PHE A 148 -4.58 -16.17 -12.69
C PHE A 148 -4.31 -16.16 -14.20
N LEU A 149 -4.53 -17.30 -14.87
CA LEU A 149 -4.50 -17.42 -16.32
C LEU A 149 -5.84 -18.00 -16.81
N ASP A 150 -6.23 -17.66 -18.03
CA ASP A 150 -7.27 -18.36 -18.78
C ASP A 150 -6.63 -19.11 -19.95
N GLN A 151 -7.26 -20.18 -20.42
CA GLN A 151 -6.79 -20.96 -21.56
C GLN A 151 -7.85 -20.99 -22.65
N GLU A 152 -7.46 -20.66 -23.89
CA GLU A 152 -8.35 -20.75 -25.04
C GLU A 152 -8.81 -22.18 -25.28
N ARG A 153 -10.10 -22.33 -25.60
CA ARG A 153 -10.74 -23.63 -25.85
C ARG A 153 -10.18 -24.32 -27.10
N ASP A 154 -9.90 -23.56 -28.15
CA ASP A 154 -9.55 -24.13 -29.46
C ASP A 154 -8.03 -24.09 -29.77
N GLY A 155 -7.26 -23.26 -29.05
CA GLY A 155 -5.83 -23.03 -29.32
C GLY A 155 -4.87 -23.45 -28.21
N GLY A 156 -5.37 -23.77 -27.02
CA GLY A 156 -4.55 -24.17 -25.86
C GLY A 156 -3.57 -23.09 -25.36
N ARG A 157 -3.64 -21.87 -25.92
CA ARG A 157 -2.83 -20.72 -25.52
C ARG A 157 -3.40 -20.09 -24.25
N TYR A 158 -2.54 -19.41 -23.51
CA TYR A 158 -2.86 -18.81 -22.23
C TYR A 158 -2.99 -17.28 -22.36
N ALA A 159 -3.95 -16.74 -21.62
CA ALA A 159 -4.19 -15.32 -21.40
C ALA A 159 -4.06 -15.01 -19.91
N LEU A 160 -3.95 -13.72 -19.55
CA LEU A 160 -4.17 -13.30 -18.17
C LEU A 160 -5.63 -13.56 -17.76
N GLY A 161 -5.83 -14.16 -16.59
CA GLY A 161 -7.15 -14.50 -16.08
C GLY A 161 -7.79 -13.36 -15.29
N LEU A 162 -9.12 -13.28 -15.29
CA LEU A 162 -9.90 -12.19 -14.65
C LEU A 162 -9.72 -12.09 -13.13
N ARG A 163 -9.15 -13.09 -12.45
CA ARG A 163 -8.85 -12.99 -11.01
C ARG A 163 -7.83 -11.89 -10.71
N LEU A 164 -6.95 -11.58 -11.66
CA LEU A 164 -6.02 -10.46 -11.54
C LEU A 164 -6.75 -9.12 -11.44
N THR A 165 -7.84 -8.92 -12.20
CA THR A 165 -8.68 -7.71 -12.11
C THR A 165 -9.32 -7.56 -10.73
N ARG A 166 -9.77 -8.65 -10.12
CA ARG A 166 -10.30 -8.62 -8.75
C ARG A 166 -9.25 -8.10 -7.76
N TYR A 167 -8.02 -8.61 -7.84
CA TYR A 167 -6.95 -8.18 -6.95
C TYR A 167 -6.46 -6.76 -7.24
N ALA A 168 -6.37 -6.38 -8.51
CA ALA A 168 -6.05 -5.02 -8.92
C ALA A 168 -7.08 -4.05 -8.32
N ARG A 169 -8.39 -4.30 -8.50
CA ARG A 169 -9.46 -3.46 -7.91
C ARG A 169 -9.37 -3.39 -6.39
N LEU A 170 -9.08 -4.50 -5.71
CA LEU A 170 -8.90 -4.50 -4.25
C LEU A 170 -7.65 -3.72 -3.80
N ALA A 171 -6.56 -3.78 -4.57
CA ALA A 171 -5.32 -3.07 -4.26
C ALA A 171 -5.43 -1.56 -4.53
N VAL A 172 -6.07 -1.20 -5.65
CA VAL A 172 -6.34 0.16 -6.14
C VAL A 172 -7.37 0.86 -5.23
N ALA A 173 -8.52 0.24 -4.97
CA ALA A 173 -9.54 0.78 -4.06
C ALA A 173 -9.07 0.92 -2.59
N ALA A 174 -7.98 0.24 -2.21
CA ALA A 174 -7.36 0.36 -0.89
C ALA A 174 -6.30 1.47 -0.80
N SER A 175 -5.98 2.15 -1.90
CA SER A 175 -4.98 3.21 -1.94
C SER A 175 -5.58 4.54 -1.47
N ALA A 176 -5.33 4.91 -0.22
CA ALA A 176 -5.69 6.23 0.33
C ALA A 176 -5.18 7.39 -0.54
N LEU A 177 -4.06 7.18 -1.24
CA LEU A 177 -3.48 8.16 -2.15
C LEU A 177 -4.33 8.35 -3.41
N GLU A 178 -4.86 7.28 -3.99
CA GLU A 178 -5.71 7.37 -5.19
C GLU A 178 -7.04 8.04 -4.88
N VAL A 179 -7.66 7.68 -3.76
CA VAL A 179 -8.92 8.29 -3.32
C VAL A 179 -8.75 9.79 -3.06
N ALA A 180 -7.65 10.18 -2.40
CA ALA A 180 -7.32 11.60 -2.19
C ALA A 180 -7.03 12.33 -3.50
N ALA A 181 -6.42 11.64 -4.47
CA ALA A 181 -5.97 12.22 -5.73
C ALA A 181 -7.08 12.41 -6.77
N ARG A 182 -8.06 11.50 -6.84
CA ARG A 182 -9.10 11.53 -7.88
C ARG A 182 -9.81 12.89 -8.03
N PRO A 183 -10.41 13.49 -6.98
CA PRO A 183 -11.11 14.77 -7.14
C PRO A 183 -10.15 15.92 -7.51
N VAL A 184 -8.88 15.84 -7.10
CA VAL A 184 -7.86 16.84 -7.46
C VAL A 184 -7.46 16.70 -8.92
N ILE A 185 -7.33 15.47 -9.41
CA ILE A 185 -7.01 15.18 -10.81
C ILE A 185 -8.14 15.66 -11.72
N GLU A 186 -9.40 15.36 -11.39
CA GLU A 186 -10.58 15.81 -12.15
C GLU A 186 -10.58 17.35 -12.29
N MET A 187 -10.40 18.07 -11.17
CA MET A 187 -10.30 19.53 -11.16
C MET A 187 -9.12 20.04 -12.03
N LEU A 188 -7.95 19.42 -11.93
CA LEU A 188 -6.77 19.83 -12.70
C LEU A 188 -6.94 19.57 -14.20
N VAL A 189 -7.64 18.50 -14.59
CA VAL A 189 -7.97 18.24 -16.00
C VAL A 189 -8.90 19.33 -16.53
N GLU A 190 -9.90 19.75 -15.76
CA GLU A 190 -10.80 20.85 -16.13
C GLU A 190 -10.05 22.19 -16.24
N GLU A 191 -9.16 22.49 -15.28
CA GLU A 191 -8.37 23.72 -15.25
C GLU A 191 -7.33 23.79 -16.38
N LEU A 192 -6.60 22.69 -16.58
CA LEU A 192 -5.49 22.66 -17.52
C LEU A 192 -5.95 22.32 -18.93
N GLY A 193 -7.04 21.56 -19.10
CA GLY A 193 -7.45 21.05 -20.41
C GLY A 193 -6.48 20.02 -20.99
N GLU A 194 -5.71 19.34 -20.14
CA GLU A 194 -4.68 18.36 -20.51
C GLU A 194 -4.85 17.10 -19.67
N THR A 195 -4.15 16.02 -20.03
CA THR A 195 -4.28 14.75 -19.30
C THR A 195 -3.46 14.79 -18.02
N VAL A 196 -4.09 14.50 -16.89
CA VAL A 196 -3.45 14.47 -15.57
C VAL A 196 -3.49 13.05 -15.02
N SER A 197 -2.35 12.57 -14.52
CA SER A 197 -2.21 11.21 -14.01
C SER A 197 -1.43 11.15 -12.69
N LEU A 198 -1.74 10.12 -11.91
CA LEU A 198 -1.07 9.76 -10.67
C LEU A 198 -0.21 8.51 -10.90
N GLY A 199 1.08 8.63 -10.65
CA GLY A 199 2.04 7.52 -10.64
C GLY A 199 2.53 7.18 -9.23
N ILE A 200 2.67 5.90 -8.92
CA ILE A 200 3.30 5.43 -7.67
C ILE A 200 4.63 4.73 -7.94
N PRO A 201 5.62 4.86 -7.04
CA PRO A 201 6.88 4.13 -7.16
C PRO A 201 6.65 2.62 -7.06
N VAL A 202 7.19 1.88 -8.02
CA VAL A 202 7.31 0.42 -8.00
C VAL A 202 8.77 0.03 -8.19
N ILE A 203 9.12 -1.24 -8.05
CA ILE A 203 10.53 -1.67 -8.13
C ILE A 203 11.11 -1.29 -9.49
N GLY A 204 12.02 -0.30 -9.49
CA GLY A 204 12.75 0.16 -10.68
C GLY A 204 11.92 0.95 -11.70
N SER A 205 10.66 1.29 -11.43
CA SER A 205 9.79 2.07 -12.34
C SER A 205 8.69 2.82 -11.59
N VAL A 206 7.84 3.53 -12.32
CA VAL A 206 6.63 4.17 -11.79
C VAL A 206 5.42 3.53 -12.46
N MET A 207 4.42 3.12 -11.67
CA MET A 207 3.16 2.61 -12.20
C MET A 207 2.10 3.70 -12.12
N VAL A 208 1.48 4.01 -13.25
CA VAL A 208 0.30 4.88 -13.32
C VAL A 208 -0.86 4.13 -12.67
N VAL A 209 -1.47 4.70 -11.64
CA VAL A 209 -2.61 4.11 -10.93
C VAL A 209 -3.93 4.80 -11.27
N TRP A 210 -3.86 6.07 -11.68
CA TRP A 210 -5.01 6.83 -12.15
C TRP A 210 -4.58 7.78 -13.26
N SER A 211 -5.44 8.00 -14.23
CA SER A 211 -5.24 8.98 -15.29
C SER A 211 -6.59 9.45 -15.78
N GLU A 212 -6.74 10.75 -15.92
CA GLU A 212 -7.94 11.39 -16.44
C GLU A 212 -7.56 12.31 -17.61
N ALA A 213 -8.38 12.30 -18.65
CA ALA A 213 -8.14 13.07 -19.88
C ALA A 213 -9.33 14.02 -20.11
N PRO A 214 -9.12 15.18 -20.73
CA PRO A 214 -10.20 16.14 -20.97
C PRO A 214 -11.32 15.53 -21.82
N SER A 215 -12.56 15.86 -21.47
CA SER A 215 -13.78 15.36 -22.12
C SER A 215 -13.93 15.82 -23.57
N GLU A 216 -13.38 16.98 -23.91
CA GLU A 216 -13.49 17.61 -25.23
C GLU A 216 -12.12 18.14 -25.70
N GLY A 217 -11.85 18.07 -27.01
CA GLY A 217 -10.63 18.59 -27.63
C GLY A 217 -10.16 17.79 -28.85
N PRO A 218 -9.39 18.40 -29.76
CA PRO A 218 -8.98 17.76 -31.02
C PRO A 218 -7.84 16.75 -30.87
N LEU A 219 -7.03 16.85 -29.80
CA LEU A 219 -5.89 15.95 -29.52
C LEU A 219 -5.79 15.70 -28.01
N ARG A 220 -5.69 14.43 -27.61
CA ARG A 220 -5.55 14.01 -26.21
C ARG A 220 -4.50 12.92 -26.07
N ILE A 221 -3.68 13.00 -25.04
CA ILE A 221 -2.69 11.98 -24.70
C ILE A 221 -3.31 11.10 -23.62
N THR A 222 -3.56 9.82 -23.90
CA THR A 222 -4.16 8.92 -22.90
C THR A 222 -3.11 8.00 -22.31
N LEU A 223 -2.98 7.99 -20.98
CA LEU A 223 -2.19 7.01 -20.22
C LEU A 223 -3.13 6.07 -19.48
N GLU A 224 -3.11 4.79 -19.82
CA GLU A 224 -3.98 3.81 -19.15
C GLU A 224 -3.48 3.48 -17.74
N PRO A 225 -4.35 3.42 -16.72
CA PRO A 225 -4.01 2.84 -15.42
C PRO A 225 -3.38 1.44 -15.56
N GLY A 226 -2.32 1.18 -14.80
CA GLY A 226 -1.45 0.00 -14.92
C GLY A 226 -0.27 0.19 -15.88
N THR A 227 -0.20 1.30 -16.62
CA THR A 227 0.98 1.62 -17.44
C THR A 227 2.21 1.83 -16.55
N VAL A 228 3.33 1.22 -16.92
CA VAL A 228 4.60 1.35 -16.20
C VAL A 228 5.55 2.24 -17.00
N VAL A 229 5.93 3.38 -16.41
CA VAL A 229 6.87 4.34 -17.00
C VAL A 229 8.21 4.30 -16.25
N ARG A 230 9.30 4.65 -16.95
CA ARG A 230 10.65 4.56 -16.38
C ARG A 230 10.96 5.74 -15.49
N TYR A 231 11.78 5.52 -14.46
CA TYR A 231 12.29 6.60 -13.62
C TYR A 231 13.09 7.66 -14.40
N THR A 232 13.82 7.24 -15.43
CA THR A 232 14.81 8.10 -16.11
C THR A 232 14.26 8.85 -17.32
N SER A 233 13.21 8.34 -17.96
CA SER A 233 12.66 8.90 -19.21
C SER A 233 11.20 9.34 -19.08
N SER A 234 10.74 9.61 -17.86
CA SER A 234 9.42 10.21 -17.60
C SER A 234 9.53 11.36 -16.60
N ALA A 235 8.61 12.32 -16.69
CA ALA A 235 8.53 13.41 -15.71
C ALA A 235 8.18 12.86 -14.32
N ALA A 236 7.18 11.98 -14.20
CA ALA A 236 6.78 11.36 -12.93
C ALA A 236 7.96 10.62 -12.25
N GLY A 237 8.73 9.88 -13.04
CA GLY A 237 9.94 9.20 -12.60
C GLY A 237 11.00 10.15 -12.05
N ARG A 238 11.30 11.22 -12.79
CA ARG A 238 12.25 12.26 -12.37
C ARG A 238 11.80 12.97 -11.09
N ALA A 239 10.52 13.32 -11.00
CA ALA A 239 9.94 13.96 -9.82
C ALA A 239 10.11 13.09 -8.58
N ILE A 240 9.78 11.78 -8.68
CA ILE A 240 9.97 10.84 -7.57
C ILE A 240 11.45 10.72 -7.18
N LEU A 241 12.35 10.53 -8.16
CA LEU A 241 13.78 10.43 -7.86
C LEU A 241 14.33 11.70 -7.20
N ALA A 242 13.86 12.88 -7.62
CA ALA A 242 14.28 14.17 -7.06
C ALA A 242 13.86 14.31 -5.59
N ALA A 243 12.66 13.80 -5.25
CA ALA A 243 12.11 13.82 -3.89
C ALA A 243 12.65 12.73 -2.96
N MET A 244 13.17 11.61 -3.50
CA MET A 244 13.78 10.55 -2.69
C MET A 244 15.02 11.05 -1.93
N SER A 245 15.23 10.48 -0.74
CA SER A 245 16.50 10.66 -0.02
C SER A 245 17.68 10.12 -0.85
N PRO A 246 18.91 10.61 -0.62
CA PRO A 246 20.08 10.11 -1.34
C PRO A 246 20.26 8.59 -1.26
N ALA A 247 19.96 8.00 -0.09
CA ALA A 247 20.09 6.56 0.14
C ALA A 247 19.06 5.75 -0.66
N GLU A 248 17.80 6.19 -0.72
CA GLU A 248 16.75 5.53 -1.50
C GLU A 248 17.04 5.66 -3.00
N ARG A 249 17.43 6.86 -3.44
CA ARG A 249 17.80 7.13 -4.82
C ARG A 249 18.96 6.26 -5.28
N ASP A 250 20.02 6.13 -4.48
CA ASP A 250 21.18 5.28 -4.79
C ASP A 250 20.82 3.78 -4.87
N ALA A 251 19.79 3.35 -4.14
CA ALA A 251 19.28 1.98 -4.20
C ALA A 251 18.40 1.72 -5.44
N VAL A 252 17.60 2.71 -5.85
CA VAL A 252 16.61 2.58 -6.94
C VAL A 252 17.21 2.86 -8.31
N LEU A 253 18.10 3.85 -8.43
CA LEU A 253 18.67 4.29 -9.70
C LEU A 253 19.34 3.15 -10.48
N PRO A 254 20.12 2.23 -9.86
CA PRO A 254 20.70 1.08 -10.58
C PRO A 254 19.67 0.08 -11.10
N LEU A 255 18.50 -0.02 -10.46
CA LEU A 255 17.42 -0.93 -10.87
C LEU A 255 16.64 -0.38 -12.06
N GLY A 256 16.44 0.94 -12.11
CA GLY A 256 15.78 1.63 -13.23
C GLY A 256 16.70 1.85 -14.44
N TRP A 257 18.02 1.83 -14.24
CA TRP A 257 19.02 2.04 -15.29
C TRP A 257 19.33 0.75 -16.07
N GLN A 258 18.36 0.26 -16.85
CA GLN A 258 18.55 -0.91 -17.71
C GLN A 258 19.19 -0.52 -19.06
N ARG A 259 20.52 -0.65 -19.15
CA ARG A 259 21.38 -0.58 -20.37
C ARG A 259 21.64 0.81 -21.01
N ARG A 260 22.76 0.85 -21.76
CA ARG A 260 23.63 1.97 -22.19
C ARG A 260 23.04 3.15 -22.97
N THR A 261 21.72 3.25 -23.11
CA THR A 261 21.04 4.39 -23.74
C THR A 261 19.61 4.39 -23.22
N THR A 262 19.26 5.37 -22.40
CA THR A 262 17.86 5.75 -22.25
C THR A 262 17.30 6.11 -23.64
N PRO A 263 16.04 5.78 -23.96
CA PRO A 263 15.33 6.50 -25.02
C PRO A 263 15.52 8.01 -24.78
N GLY A 264 16.03 8.73 -25.78
CA GLY A 264 16.50 10.12 -25.66
C GLY A 264 18.02 10.34 -25.61
N GLY A 265 18.84 9.29 -25.48
CA GLY A 265 20.30 9.37 -25.66
C GLY A 265 21.11 10.01 -24.52
N ARG A 266 20.46 10.35 -23.39
CA ARG A 266 21.09 11.04 -22.26
C ARG A 266 22.06 10.13 -21.49
N SER A 267 23.27 10.61 -21.23
CA SER A 267 24.25 9.95 -20.35
C SER A 267 23.79 9.99 -18.87
N LEU A 268 24.37 9.13 -18.03
CA LEU A 268 24.11 9.15 -16.59
C LEU A 268 24.48 10.50 -15.96
N GLU A 269 25.56 11.12 -16.43
CA GLU A 269 26.04 12.40 -15.93
C GLU A 269 25.05 13.53 -16.26
N GLU A 270 24.56 13.58 -17.49
CA GLU A 270 23.51 14.55 -17.90
C GLU A 270 22.20 14.31 -17.16
N PHE A 271 21.84 13.05 -16.88
CA PHE A 271 20.65 12.73 -16.11
C PHE A 271 20.79 13.18 -14.64
N VAL A 272 21.96 12.96 -14.03
CA VAL A 272 22.23 13.42 -12.65
C VAL A 272 22.19 14.96 -12.57
N LYS A 273 22.71 15.66 -13.60
CA LYS A 273 22.64 17.12 -13.67
C LYS A 273 21.18 17.61 -13.75
N GLU A 274 20.40 17.04 -14.65
CA GLU A 274 18.95 17.33 -14.76
C GLU A 274 18.20 17.05 -13.47
N LEU A 275 18.56 15.97 -12.78
CA LEU A 275 17.94 15.64 -11.51
C LEU A 275 18.28 16.68 -10.43
N ALA A 276 19.51 17.21 -10.42
CA ALA A 276 19.89 18.30 -9.54
C ALA A 276 19.09 19.58 -9.86
N GLU A 277 18.89 19.90 -11.13
CA GLU A 277 18.04 21.02 -11.56
C GLU A 277 16.57 20.81 -11.18
N THR A 278 16.06 19.58 -11.31
CA THR A 278 14.72 19.15 -10.88
C THR A 278 14.51 19.39 -9.38
N ILE A 279 15.51 19.05 -8.55
CA ILE A 279 15.46 19.27 -7.10
C ILE A 279 15.35 20.76 -6.77
N VAL A 280 16.13 21.60 -7.46
CA VAL A 280 16.12 23.05 -7.22
C VAL A 280 14.82 23.70 -7.69
N ARG A 281 14.28 23.29 -8.84
CA ARG A 281 13.06 23.88 -9.43
C ARG A 281 11.75 23.33 -8.84
N GLY A 282 11.79 22.20 -8.13
CA GLY A 282 10.64 21.60 -7.45
C GLY A 282 9.65 20.84 -8.34
N HIS A 283 9.87 20.78 -9.65
CA HIS A 283 9.06 20.03 -10.61
C HIS A 283 9.96 19.33 -11.63
N ALA A 284 9.50 18.27 -12.26
CA ALA A 284 10.19 17.57 -13.34
C ALA A 284 9.59 17.94 -14.69
N ILE A 285 10.46 18.05 -15.70
CA ILE A 285 10.09 18.31 -17.08
C ILE A 285 10.66 17.17 -17.91
N GLU A 286 9.82 16.63 -18.79
CA GLU A 286 10.21 15.67 -19.81
C GLU A 286 9.65 16.17 -21.16
N LEU A 287 10.52 16.24 -22.16
CA LEU A 287 10.21 16.78 -23.48
C LEU A 287 10.63 15.76 -24.53
N ALA A 288 9.67 15.05 -25.12
CA ALA A 288 9.91 14.16 -26.24
C ALA A 288 10.96 13.05 -26.01
N GLU A 289 11.15 12.58 -24.77
CA GLU A 289 12.10 11.52 -24.41
C GLU A 289 11.44 10.13 -24.38
N GLY A 290 10.20 10.07 -23.91
CA GLY A 290 9.38 8.86 -23.92
C GLY A 290 8.65 8.68 -25.25
N ASP A 291 7.93 9.71 -25.67
CA ASP A 291 7.18 9.79 -26.92
C ASP A 291 7.48 11.13 -27.60
N PRO A 292 7.91 11.15 -28.88
CA PRO A 292 8.33 12.36 -29.59
C PRO A 292 7.28 13.48 -29.65
N GLU A 293 5.99 13.16 -29.51
CA GLU A 293 4.89 14.11 -29.64
C GLU A 293 4.40 14.63 -28.27
N VAL A 294 4.99 14.15 -27.17
CA VAL A 294 4.52 14.39 -25.81
C VAL A 294 5.53 15.22 -25.00
N ALA A 295 5.00 16.18 -24.25
CA ALA A 295 5.68 16.81 -23.15
C ALA A 295 4.95 16.49 -21.84
N SER A 296 5.72 16.29 -20.78
CA SER A 296 5.18 16.02 -19.45
C SER A 296 5.80 16.93 -18.40
N VAL A 297 4.98 17.44 -17.50
CA VAL A 297 5.41 18.13 -16.27
C VAL A 297 4.93 17.30 -15.08
N ALA A 298 5.74 17.15 -14.05
CA ALA A 298 5.35 16.39 -12.87
C ALA A 298 5.89 16.98 -11.57
N VAL A 299 5.18 16.73 -10.47
CA VAL A 299 5.62 17.06 -9.12
C VAL A 299 5.51 15.82 -8.24
N ALA A 300 6.36 15.72 -7.23
CA ALA A 300 6.30 14.63 -6.27
C ALA A 300 5.16 14.88 -5.26
N VAL A 301 4.44 13.81 -4.91
CA VAL A 301 3.48 13.79 -3.82
C VAL A 301 4.17 13.18 -2.60
N HIS A 302 4.09 13.86 -1.46
CA HIS A 302 4.72 13.45 -0.21
C HIS A 302 3.66 13.05 0.82
N ASP A 303 4.04 12.21 1.76
CA ASP A 303 3.28 12.02 3.00
C ASP A 303 3.67 13.02 4.08
N ASP A 304 2.97 12.95 5.21
CA ASP A 304 3.11 13.83 6.37
C ASP A 304 4.50 13.72 7.03
N GLU A 305 5.19 12.61 6.79
CA GLU A 305 6.55 12.36 7.26
C GLU A 305 7.60 12.87 6.25
N GLY A 306 7.16 13.41 5.10
CA GLY A 306 8.00 13.92 4.02
C GLY A 306 8.50 12.85 3.06
N HIS A 307 8.03 11.60 3.15
CA HIS A 307 8.40 10.54 2.22
C HIS A 307 7.64 10.68 0.91
N VAL A 308 8.32 10.41 -0.21
CA VAL A 308 7.67 10.39 -1.53
C VAL A 308 6.78 9.16 -1.69
N ILE A 309 5.51 9.39 -1.96
CA ILE A 309 4.48 8.34 -2.10
C ILE A 309 3.94 8.23 -3.53
N GLY A 310 4.26 9.21 -4.39
CA GLY A 310 3.87 9.21 -5.78
C GLY A 310 4.32 10.46 -6.52
N ALA A 311 3.81 10.64 -7.74
CA ALA A 311 3.93 11.87 -8.50
C ALA A 311 2.63 12.16 -9.24
N LEU A 312 2.27 13.44 -9.27
CA LEU A 312 1.19 13.97 -10.08
C LEU A 312 1.82 14.55 -11.35
N SER A 313 1.30 14.17 -12.52
CA SER A 313 1.87 14.59 -13.80
C SER A 313 0.81 15.01 -14.80
N CYS A 314 1.13 16.04 -15.58
CA CYS A 314 0.33 16.53 -16.68
C CYS A 314 1.06 16.26 -17.99
N SER A 315 0.39 15.57 -18.92
CA SER A 315 0.88 15.24 -20.26
C SER A 315 0.14 16.09 -21.30
N MET A 316 0.89 16.77 -22.15
CA MET A 316 0.39 17.68 -23.18
C MET A 316 1.13 17.48 -24.51
N PRO A 317 0.53 17.86 -25.65
CA PRO A 317 1.24 17.86 -26.92
C PRO A 317 2.50 18.72 -26.84
N ILE A 318 3.62 18.26 -27.41
CA ILE A 318 4.91 18.97 -27.35
C ILE A 318 4.81 20.41 -27.88
N GLY A 319 3.93 20.66 -28.86
CA GLY A 319 3.67 22.01 -29.40
C GLY A 319 3.02 22.98 -28.42
N SER A 320 2.37 22.49 -27.37
CA SER A 320 1.75 23.29 -26.31
C SER A 320 2.72 23.65 -25.18
N ALA A 321 3.89 22.99 -25.11
CA ALA A 321 4.84 23.07 -23.99
C ALA A 321 5.76 24.30 -24.01
N SER A 322 5.18 25.49 -24.11
CA SER A 322 5.93 26.76 -23.95
C SER A 322 6.43 26.94 -22.51
N THR A 323 7.52 27.70 -22.30
CA THR A 323 8.03 27.97 -20.94
C THR A 323 6.98 28.54 -19.98
N PRO A 324 6.13 29.51 -20.37
CA PRO A 324 5.06 29.99 -19.49
C PRO A 324 4.02 28.91 -19.18
N ARG A 325 3.70 28.05 -20.16
CA ARG A 325 2.76 26.94 -19.97
C ARG A 325 3.31 25.92 -18.99
N ILE A 326 4.56 25.49 -19.15
CA ILE A 326 5.24 24.57 -18.24
C ILE A 326 5.22 25.12 -16.81
N ALA A 327 5.52 26.40 -16.63
CA ALA A 327 5.49 27.04 -15.31
C ALA A 327 4.07 27.02 -14.70
N SER A 328 3.04 27.42 -15.47
CA SER A 328 1.65 27.40 -14.99
C SER A 328 1.18 25.99 -14.62
N VAL A 329 1.56 24.97 -15.40
CA VAL A 329 1.22 23.58 -15.12
C VAL A 329 1.96 23.10 -13.88
N ALA A 330 3.23 23.43 -13.72
CA ALA A 330 4.00 23.06 -12.53
C ALA A 330 3.40 23.64 -11.25
N GLU A 331 2.95 24.91 -11.29
CA GLU A 331 2.29 25.57 -10.15
C GLU A 331 0.95 24.90 -9.80
N ALA A 332 0.09 24.64 -10.79
CA ALA A 332 -1.18 23.96 -10.58
C ALA A 332 -0.98 22.54 -10.02
N LEU A 333 -0.03 21.79 -10.60
CA LEU A 333 0.32 20.46 -10.11
C LEU A 333 0.87 20.49 -8.67
N ALA A 334 1.72 21.47 -8.32
CA ALA A 334 2.26 21.61 -6.98
C ALA A 334 1.16 21.91 -5.95
N ALA A 335 0.23 22.81 -6.27
CA ALA A 335 -0.94 23.08 -5.44
C ALA A 335 -1.82 21.82 -5.28
N GLY A 336 -2.05 21.10 -6.38
CA GLY A 336 -2.77 19.83 -6.37
C GLY A 336 -2.07 18.78 -5.51
N ALA A 337 -0.76 18.60 -5.63
CA ALA A 337 0.00 17.66 -4.80
C ALA A 337 -0.06 18.00 -3.30
N SER A 338 -0.07 19.29 -2.94
CA SER A 338 -0.31 19.72 -1.56
C SER A 338 -1.73 19.43 -1.08
N ASP A 339 -2.76 19.62 -1.92
CA ASP A 339 -4.14 19.27 -1.58
C ASP A 339 -4.30 17.75 -1.42
N ILE A 340 -3.69 16.95 -2.30
CA ILE A 340 -3.66 15.48 -2.18
C ILE A 340 -2.99 15.06 -0.88
N ALA A 341 -1.85 15.65 -0.55
CA ALA A 341 -1.16 15.39 0.71
C ALA A 341 -2.05 15.76 1.90
N ALA A 342 -2.70 16.92 1.90
CA ALA A 342 -3.61 17.35 2.96
C ALA A 342 -4.85 16.44 3.10
N ARG A 343 -5.47 16.04 1.98
CA ARG A 343 -6.60 15.11 1.95
C ARG A 343 -6.22 13.72 2.45
N ARG A 344 -4.98 13.28 2.19
CA ARG A 344 -4.43 12.03 2.70
C ARG A 344 -4.01 12.15 4.17
N ALA A 345 -3.51 13.31 4.59
CA ALA A 345 -3.08 13.65 5.96
C ALA A 345 -4.24 13.78 6.93
N ARG A 346 -5.47 14.02 6.44
CA ARG A 346 -6.70 13.87 7.23
C ARG A 346 -6.75 12.43 7.76
N PRO A 347 -6.51 12.19 9.06
CA PRO A 347 -6.42 10.84 9.57
C PRO A 347 -7.83 10.26 9.61
N GLY A 348 -8.07 9.27 8.75
CA GLY A 348 -9.40 8.72 8.44
C GLY A 348 -9.83 9.29 7.10
N LEU A 349 -9.92 8.49 6.03
CA LEU A 349 -11.09 7.63 5.93
C LEU A 349 -11.05 6.49 4.93
N HIS A 350 -9.91 6.21 4.31
CA HIS A 350 -9.88 5.16 3.29
C HIS A 350 -8.68 4.25 3.52
N ARG A 351 -8.83 3.32 4.48
CA ARG A 351 -7.91 2.20 4.62
C ARG A 351 -8.66 0.97 5.18
N TRP A 352 -9.03 0.09 4.25
CA TRP A 352 -9.52 -1.28 4.44
C TRP A 352 -10.96 -1.45 4.96
N SER A 353 -11.82 -1.92 4.05
CA SER A 353 -12.80 -3.03 4.17
C SER A 353 -13.14 -3.57 5.58
N ILE A 354 -13.58 -2.69 6.46
CA ILE A 354 -14.45 -2.96 7.60
C ILE A 354 -15.62 -2.00 7.39
N PRO A 355 -16.89 -2.43 7.47
CA PRO A 355 -18.03 -1.53 7.41
C PRO A 355 -17.80 -0.46 8.47
N ALA A 356 -17.93 0.80 8.08
CA ALA A 356 -17.75 1.87 9.04
C ALA A 356 -18.81 1.79 10.15
N ILE A 357 -19.96 1.15 9.87
CA ILE A 357 -20.99 0.77 10.84
C ILE A 357 -20.45 -0.30 11.81
N ASP A 358 -20.30 0.08 13.08
CA ASP A 358 -19.97 -0.82 14.18
C ASP A 358 -21.21 -1.56 14.69
N SER A 359 -22.24 -0.80 15.05
CA SER A 359 -23.46 -1.33 15.62
C SER A 359 -24.68 -0.52 15.24
N ILE A 360 -25.84 -1.18 15.15
CA ILE A 360 -27.15 -0.52 15.03
C ILE A 360 -27.91 -0.75 16.34
N SER A 361 -28.47 0.29 16.93
CA SER A 361 -29.18 0.23 18.22
C SER A 361 -30.68 0.15 18.01
N TYR A 362 -31.28 -0.94 18.49
CA TYR A 362 -32.72 -1.18 18.45
C TYR A 362 -33.27 -1.25 19.87
N TRP A 363 -34.04 -0.24 20.26
CA TRP A 363 -34.55 -0.11 21.62
C TRP A 363 -35.93 -0.74 21.72
N THR A 364 -36.24 -1.33 22.87
CA THR A 364 -37.51 -2.01 23.10
C THR A 364 -37.99 -1.83 24.55
N PRO A 365 -39.31 -1.70 24.80
CA PRO A 365 -39.85 -1.73 26.16
C PRO A 365 -39.80 -3.12 26.81
N ASP A 366 -39.71 -4.20 26.02
CA ASP A 366 -39.53 -5.55 26.53
C ASP A 366 -38.52 -6.32 25.65
N LEU A 367 -37.50 -6.87 26.29
CA LEU A 367 -36.36 -7.46 25.59
C LEU A 367 -36.67 -8.86 25.06
N GLU A 368 -37.33 -9.72 25.83
CA GLU A 368 -37.49 -11.13 25.45
C GLU A 368 -38.43 -11.32 24.24
N PRO A 369 -39.60 -10.65 24.16
CA PRO A 369 -40.47 -10.75 23.00
C PRO A 369 -39.78 -10.34 21.69
N VAL A 370 -38.89 -9.33 21.74
CA VAL A 370 -38.13 -8.88 20.55
C VAL A 370 -37.06 -9.90 20.16
N ILE A 371 -36.41 -10.55 21.13
CA ILE A 371 -35.46 -11.63 20.83
C ILE A 371 -36.19 -12.79 20.14
N ASP A 372 -37.36 -13.18 20.65
CA ASP A 372 -38.19 -14.25 20.09
C ASP A 372 -38.66 -13.89 18.67
N GLU A 373 -39.14 -12.66 18.44
CA GLU A 373 -39.56 -12.19 17.12
C GLU A 373 -38.41 -12.19 16.11
N LEU A 374 -37.23 -11.69 16.51
CA LEU A 374 -36.05 -11.67 15.64
C LEU A 374 -35.59 -13.09 15.31
N GLU A 375 -35.62 -14.03 16.25
CA GLU A 375 -35.33 -15.43 15.98
C GLU A 375 -36.31 -16.03 14.98
N GLU A 376 -37.61 -15.82 15.17
CA GLU A 376 -38.64 -16.35 14.27
C GLU A 376 -38.44 -15.83 12.84
N ARG A 377 -38.25 -14.52 12.69
CA ARG A 377 -38.21 -13.85 11.38
C ARG A 377 -36.87 -13.95 10.67
N LEU A 378 -35.76 -13.94 11.40
CA LEU A 378 -34.41 -14.02 10.81
C LEU A 378 -33.85 -15.45 10.82
N GLY A 379 -34.32 -16.33 11.71
CA GLY A 379 -33.80 -17.69 11.87
C GLY A 379 -32.52 -17.77 12.72
N VAL A 380 -32.15 -16.69 13.42
CA VAL A 380 -30.99 -16.64 14.33
C VAL A 380 -31.40 -15.89 15.59
N ARG A 381 -31.29 -16.54 16.76
CA ARG A 381 -31.58 -15.93 18.05
C ARG A 381 -30.48 -14.95 18.47
N PRO A 382 -30.81 -13.68 18.78
CA PRO A 382 -29.88 -12.78 19.47
C PRO A 382 -29.43 -13.37 20.82
N ALA A 383 -28.13 -13.26 21.13
CA ALA A 383 -27.60 -13.68 22.43
C ALA A 383 -27.72 -12.54 23.44
N ARG A 384 -27.91 -12.84 24.72
CA ARG A 384 -27.87 -11.81 25.77
C ARG A 384 -26.49 -11.13 25.79
N GLY A 385 -26.48 -9.80 25.90
CA GLY A 385 -25.25 -9.00 25.85
C GLY A 385 -24.33 -9.25 27.04
N GLU A 386 -23.02 -9.15 26.81
CA GLU A 386 -22.00 -9.37 27.84
C GLU A 386 -21.89 -8.11 28.73
N GLY A 387 -22.46 -8.16 29.95
CA GLY A 387 -22.27 -7.09 30.97
C GLY A 387 -23.47 -6.71 31.83
N GLY A 388 -24.68 -7.20 31.57
CA GLY A 388 -25.83 -6.86 32.41
C GLY A 388 -27.15 -7.40 31.87
N ARG A 389 -28.19 -7.34 32.71
CA ARG A 389 -29.57 -7.60 32.26
C ARG A 389 -29.99 -6.47 31.31
N GLY A 390 -30.85 -6.77 30.33
CA GLY A 390 -31.43 -5.71 29.49
C GLY A 390 -30.74 -5.40 28.16
N THR A 391 -29.76 -6.21 27.69
CA THR A 391 -29.29 -6.12 26.30
C THR A 391 -29.21 -7.49 25.59
N ALA A 392 -29.27 -7.46 24.26
CA ALA A 392 -28.98 -8.61 23.40
C ALA A 392 -28.20 -8.17 22.15
N VAL A 393 -27.40 -9.08 21.60
CA VAL A 393 -26.50 -8.84 20.46
C VAL A 393 -26.65 -9.91 19.39
N LEU A 394 -26.59 -9.48 18.13
CA LEU A 394 -26.68 -10.35 16.95
C LEU A 394 -25.70 -9.83 15.89
N SER A 395 -24.82 -10.68 15.37
CA SER A 395 -23.91 -10.29 14.29
C SER A 395 -24.69 -10.10 13.00
N ILE A 396 -24.53 -8.94 12.36
CA ILE A 396 -25.21 -8.57 11.10
C ILE A 396 -24.23 -8.54 9.92
N GLY A 397 -23.14 -9.30 10.04
CA GLY A 397 -22.14 -9.47 9.00
C GLY A 397 -21.09 -8.36 8.97
N SER A 398 -20.01 -8.63 8.22
CA SER A 398 -18.91 -7.69 7.99
C SER A 398 -18.21 -7.16 9.25
N GLY A 399 -18.44 -7.77 10.42
CA GLY A 399 -17.90 -7.29 11.69
C GLY A 399 -18.77 -6.25 12.39
N SER A 400 -20.00 -6.04 11.93
CA SER A 400 -21.02 -5.21 12.58
C SER A 400 -22.00 -6.08 13.39
N TYR A 401 -22.72 -5.47 14.32
CA TYR A 401 -23.75 -6.17 15.11
C TYR A 401 -25.00 -5.31 15.36
N LEU A 402 -26.16 -5.94 15.48
CA LEU A 402 -27.36 -5.35 16.04
C LEU A 402 -27.27 -5.42 17.57
N LEU A 403 -27.49 -4.28 18.23
CA LEU A 403 -27.57 -4.17 19.68
C LEU A 403 -29.03 -3.87 20.06
N VAL A 404 -29.70 -4.86 20.63
CA VAL A 404 -31.05 -4.73 21.17
C VAL A 404 -30.96 -4.28 22.63
N ILE A 405 -31.63 -3.18 22.97
CA ILE A 405 -31.57 -2.54 24.28
C ILE A 405 -32.96 -2.50 24.89
N GLY A 406 -33.13 -3.17 26.04
CA GLY A 406 -34.36 -3.17 26.83
C GLY A 406 -34.17 -2.56 28.22
N PRO A 407 -35.23 -2.57 29.05
CA PRO A 407 -35.18 -1.99 30.40
C PRO A 407 -34.13 -2.67 31.28
N GLY A 408 -33.56 -1.89 32.20
CA GLY A 408 -32.54 -2.37 33.15
C GLY A 408 -31.14 -2.51 32.53
N THR A 409 -30.92 -1.99 31.32
CA THR A 409 -29.60 -1.84 30.73
C THR A 409 -28.70 -0.95 31.60
N GLU A 410 -27.40 -1.27 31.63
CA GLU A 410 -26.37 -0.44 32.28
C GLU A 410 -25.77 0.59 31.30
N LEU A 411 -26.21 0.58 30.05
CA LEU A 411 -25.86 1.60 29.06
C LEU A 411 -26.61 2.91 29.39
N ASP A 412 -26.01 4.04 29.01
CA ASP A 412 -26.61 5.37 29.07
C ASP A 412 -27.76 5.50 28.04
N ALA A 413 -28.84 4.75 28.28
CA ALA A 413 -30.03 4.62 27.46
C ALA A 413 -31.23 4.26 28.34
N ASP A 414 -32.36 4.95 28.16
CA ASP A 414 -33.61 4.66 28.89
C ASP A 414 -34.73 4.31 27.89
N PRO A 415 -34.94 3.02 27.60
CA PRO A 415 -36.00 2.58 26.70
C PRO A 415 -37.38 2.47 27.39
N SER A 416 -37.51 2.81 28.67
CA SER A 416 -38.74 2.59 29.46
C SER A 416 -39.95 3.42 29.00
N GLY A 417 -39.72 4.50 28.24
CA GLY A 417 -40.77 5.35 27.67
C GLY A 417 -41.23 4.98 26.26
N LEU A 418 -40.80 3.84 25.71
CA LEU A 418 -41.18 3.42 24.35
C LEU A 418 -42.47 2.59 24.34
N ASP A 419 -43.40 2.91 23.43
CA ASP A 419 -44.60 2.10 23.22
C ASP A 419 -44.34 0.85 22.36
N HIS A 420 -43.33 0.92 21.48
CA HIS A 420 -42.96 -0.14 20.55
C HIS A 420 -41.44 -0.15 20.28
N PRO A 421 -40.88 -1.27 19.81
CA PRO A 421 -39.47 -1.34 19.46
C PRO A 421 -39.11 -0.40 18.30
N SER A 422 -37.97 0.30 18.40
CA SER A 422 -37.60 1.38 17.47
C SER A 422 -36.08 1.51 17.32
N LEU A 423 -35.61 1.84 16.12
CA LEU A 423 -34.22 2.22 15.88
C LEU A 423 -33.95 3.57 16.53
N ARG A 424 -32.89 3.63 17.35
CA ARG A 424 -32.50 4.83 18.13
C ARG A 424 -31.03 5.20 17.92
N GLY A 425 -30.54 4.93 16.73
CA GLY A 425 -29.22 5.31 16.29
C GLY A 425 -28.27 4.15 16.01
N TRP A 426 -27.04 4.51 15.73
CA TRP A 426 -25.99 3.60 15.30
C TRP A 426 -24.63 4.12 15.76
N SER A 427 -23.62 3.26 15.66
CA SER A 427 -22.26 3.57 16.04
C SER A 427 -21.35 3.33 14.84
N ALA A 428 -20.40 4.22 14.63
CA ALA A 428 -19.33 4.05 13.67
C ALA A 428 -18.05 3.62 14.38
N ARG A 429 -17.38 2.61 13.84
CA ARG A 429 -16.09 2.16 14.37
C ARG A 429 -15.00 3.07 13.83
N VAL A 430 -14.27 3.72 14.73
CA VAL A 430 -13.26 4.70 14.37
C VAL A 430 -11.89 4.26 14.83
N ARG A 431 -10.90 4.37 13.95
CA ARG A 431 -9.47 4.27 14.30
C ARG A 431 -8.91 5.67 14.46
N ASN A 432 -7.85 5.82 15.26
CA ASN A 432 -7.29 7.13 15.62
C ASN A 432 -8.36 8.04 16.26
N PHE A 433 -9.10 7.46 17.22
CA PHE A 433 -10.28 8.03 17.84
C PHE A 433 -10.15 9.50 18.24
N ASP A 434 -9.08 9.86 18.97
CA ASP A 434 -8.90 11.24 19.46
C ASP A 434 -8.74 12.24 18.30
N GLN A 435 -8.02 11.85 17.24
CA GLN A 435 -7.81 12.68 16.05
C GLN A 435 -9.11 12.85 15.24
N CYS A 436 -9.92 11.79 15.14
CA CYS A 436 -11.22 11.87 14.47
C CYS A 436 -12.17 12.80 15.22
N VAL A 437 -12.22 12.71 16.56
CA VAL A 437 -13.01 13.61 17.41
C VAL A 437 -12.52 15.07 17.27
N GLU A 438 -11.21 15.31 17.25
CA GLU A 438 -10.65 16.64 17.03
C GLU A 438 -10.96 17.19 15.64
N ALA A 439 -10.82 16.38 14.59
CA ALA A 439 -11.12 16.78 13.21
C ALA A 439 -12.61 17.08 13.02
N ALA A 440 -13.49 16.27 13.60
CA ALA A 440 -14.92 16.52 13.61
C ALA A 440 -15.27 17.84 14.30
N ARG A 441 -14.69 18.10 15.48
CA ARG A 441 -14.85 19.38 16.19
C ARG A 441 -14.39 20.56 15.35
N ALA A 442 -13.23 20.45 14.69
CA ALA A 442 -12.71 21.49 13.82
C ALA A 442 -13.62 21.77 12.61
N ALA A 443 -14.34 20.77 12.13
CA ALA A 443 -15.33 20.86 11.06
C ALA A 443 -16.74 21.26 11.54
N GLY A 444 -16.91 21.58 12.83
CA GLY A 444 -18.18 22.04 13.41
C GLY A 444 -19.11 20.92 13.90
N ALA A 445 -18.64 19.67 13.96
CA ALA A 445 -19.36 18.54 14.54
C ALA A 445 -18.79 18.20 15.94
N ASP A 446 -19.37 18.76 17.00
CA ASP A 446 -18.89 18.52 18.37
C ASP A 446 -19.53 17.29 19.01
N PHE A 447 -18.72 16.25 19.21
CA PHE A 447 -19.09 14.97 19.84
C PHE A 447 -19.00 14.96 21.37
N GLY A 448 -19.01 16.14 21.99
CA GLY A 448 -18.96 16.27 23.44
C GLY A 448 -17.69 15.62 24.05
N PRO A 449 -17.66 15.38 25.37
CA PRO A 449 -16.52 14.75 26.02
C PRO A 449 -16.41 13.27 25.66
N VAL A 450 -15.16 12.82 25.43
CA VAL A 450 -14.85 11.40 25.24
C VAL A 450 -15.07 10.65 26.56
N ARG A 451 -15.88 9.59 26.52
CA ARG A 451 -16.14 8.71 27.66
C ARG A 451 -15.42 7.38 27.47
N ARG A 452 -14.89 6.81 28.55
CA ARG A 452 -14.36 5.45 28.57
C ARG A 452 -15.36 4.56 29.28
N ALA A 453 -15.65 3.40 28.70
CA ALA A 453 -16.56 2.42 29.26
C ALA A 453 -15.94 1.01 29.19
N GLY A 454 -16.46 0.10 30.00
CA GLY A 454 -15.88 -1.22 30.09
C GLY A 454 -16.71 -2.18 30.94
N VAL A 455 -16.60 -3.46 30.60
CA VAL A 455 -17.24 -4.58 31.29
C VAL A 455 -16.18 -5.65 31.54
N ASP A 456 -16.09 -6.15 32.76
CA ASP A 456 -15.27 -7.31 33.09
C ASP A 456 -16.07 -8.60 32.86
N ARG A 457 -15.51 -9.54 32.10
CA ARG A 457 -16.13 -10.85 31.83
C ARG A 457 -15.43 -11.91 32.66
N THR A 458 -16.20 -12.79 33.27
CA THR A 458 -15.71 -13.82 34.18
C THR A 458 -14.89 -14.91 33.47
N ASP A 459 -15.08 -15.10 32.16
CA ASP A 459 -14.50 -16.19 31.38
C ASP A 459 -13.78 -15.76 30.08
N ARG A 460 -13.95 -14.51 29.62
CA ARG A 460 -13.43 -13.99 28.34
C ARG A 460 -12.62 -12.69 28.45
N GLY A 461 -12.06 -12.39 29.62
CA GLY A 461 -11.29 -11.15 29.83
C GLY A 461 -12.19 -9.91 29.89
N SER A 462 -11.68 -8.73 29.58
CA SER A 462 -12.45 -7.48 29.67
C SER A 462 -12.81 -6.89 28.31
N LEU A 463 -14.01 -6.31 28.21
CA LEU A 463 -14.38 -5.37 27.15
C LEU A 463 -14.06 -3.96 27.66
N ARG A 464 -13.37 -3.17 26.84
CA ARG A 464 -13.01 -1.77 27.11
C ARG A 464 -13.11 -0.97 25.82
N TRP A 465 -13.85 0.13 25.85
CA TRP A 465 -14.03 0.98 24.69
C TRP A 465 -14.10 2.45 25.05
N ARG A 466 -13.87 3.29 24.05
CA ARG A 466 -14.06 4.74 24.12
C ARG A 466 -15.23 5.12 23.24
N VAL A 467 -16.02 6.10 23.67
CA VAL A 467 -17.19 6.60 22.94
C VAL A 467 -17.25 8.12 22.96
N ALA A 468 -17.62 8.70 21.82
CA ALA A 468 -17.92 10.11 21.67
C ALA A 468 -19.23 10.25 20.86
N ALA A 469 -20.11 11.16 21.27
CA ALA A 469 -21.46 11.25 20.75
C ALA A 469 -21.89 12.71 20.67
N ILE A 470 -22.57 13.10 19.58
CA ILE A 470 -23.17 14.43 19.50
C ILE A 470 -24.44 14.44 20.35
N ASP A 471 -24.50 15.34 21.33
CA ASP A 471 -25.74 15.71 22.01
C ASP A 471 -26.40 16.83 21.19
N GLY A 472 -27.49 16.56 20.46
CA GLY A 472 -28.09 17.60 19.62
C GLY A 472 -29.20 17.16 18.66
N PRO A 473 -29.80 18.12 17.92
CA PRO A 473 -31.04 17.94 17.16
C PRO A 473 -30.90 17.13 15.84
N LEU A 474 -29.70 16.66 15.50
CA LEU A 474 -29.43 15.92 14.26
C LEU A 474 -29.91 14.45 14.29
N GLY A 475 -30.47 14.01 15.43
CA GLY A 475 -31.27 12.79 15.57
C GLY A 475 -30.50 11.47 15.43
N ASP A 476 -31.25 10.37 15.46
CA ASP A 476 -30.79 8.97 15.33
C ASP A 476 -30.01 8.68 14.03
N LEU A 477 -29.90 9.65 13.13
CA LEU A 477 -29.15 9.58 11.87
C LEU A 477 -27.65 9.77 12.06
N PHE A 478 -27.22 10.45 13.11
CA PHE A 478 -25.82 10.73 13.33
C PHE A 478 -25.15 9.65 14.20
N PRO A 479 -23.99 9.09 13.80
CA PRO A 479 -23.39 7.98 14.51
C PRO A 479 -22.75 8.42 15.81
N ARG A 480 -22.69 7.50 16.78
CA ARG A 480 -21.71 7.55 17.88
C ARG A 480 -20.36 7.03 17.39
N LEU A 481 -19.27 7.70 17.72
CA LEU A 481 -17.94 7.17 17.40
C LEU A 481 -17.53 6.21 18.50
N VAL A 482 -17.06 5.02 18.13
CA VAL A 482 -16.62 3.98 19.08
C VAL A 482 -15.24 3.48 18.71
N ASP A 483 -14.40 3.29 19.73
CA ASP A 483 -13.07 2.69 19.60
C ASP A 483 -12.91 1.52 20.57
N TRP A 484 -12.59 0.36 20.00
CA TRP A 484 -12.40 -0.90 20.68
C TRP A 484 -10.92 -1.26 20.88
N SER A 485 -9.97 -0.33 20.70
CA SER A 485 -8.52 -0.63 20.74
C SER A 485 -8.03 -1.25 22.05
N GLU A 486 -8.77 -1.06 23.15
CA GLU A 486 -8.47 -1.63 24.47
C GLU A 486 -9.16 -3.00 24.71
N THR A 487 -9.82 -3.55 23.70
CA THR A 487 -10.53 -4.85 23.74
C THR A 487 -9.80 -5.90 22.89
N GLU A 488 -9.59 -7.10 23.46
CA GLU A 488 -8.94 -8.21 22.74
C GLU A 488 -9.82 -8.82 21.63
N GLU A 489 -11.13 -8.91 21.86
CA GLU A 489 -12.08 -9.54 20.94
C GLU A 489 -13.36 -8.73 20.80
N HIS A 490 -13.67 -8.32 19.56
CA HIS A 490 -14.79 -7.45 19.23
C HIS A 490 -16.17 -8.14 19.43
N PRO A 491 -17.21 -7.46 19.94
CA PRO A 491 -18.53 -8.07 20.19
C PRO A 491 -19.16 -8.81 19.00
N ALA A 492 -19.02 -8.29 17.79
CA ALA A 492 -19.52 -8.95 16.58
C ALA A 492 -18.86 -10.30 16.28
N ALA A 493 -17.66 -10.57 16.80
CA ALA A 493 -16.95 -11.84 16.61
C ALA A 493 -17.49 -12.95 17.51
N THR A 494 -18.03 -12.58 18.68
CA THR A 494 -18.59 -13.51 19.67
C THR A 494 -20.12 -13.61 19.63
N SER A 495 -20.78 -12.76 18.85
CA SER A 495 -22.23 -12.73 18.68
C SER A 495 -22.74 -13.81 17.71
N PRO A 496 -23.98 -14.31 17.88
CA PRO A 496 -24.61 -15.23 16.92
C PRO A 496 -24.59 -14.64 15.50
N GLY A 497 -24.13 -15.43 14.52
CA GLY A 497 -24.02 -15.02 13.12
C GLY A 497 -25.05 -15.67 12.21
N GLY A 498 -25.01 -15.34 10.92
CA GLY A 498 -25.95 -15.85 9.91
C GLY A 498 -26.92 -14.80 9.39
N VAL A 499 -26.90 -13.59 9.95
CA VAL A 499 -27.68 -12.43 9.49
C VAL A 499 -26.76 -11.41 8.81
N LYS A 500 -27.28 -10.69 7.83
CA LYS A 500 -26.57 -9.64 7.07
C LYS A 500 -27.38 -8.34 7.05
N LEU A 501 -26.71 -7.21 7.26
CA LEU A 501 -27.25 -5.89 6.92
C LEU A 501 -27.19 -5.74 5.39
N VAL A 502 -28.35 -5.59 4.75
CA VAL A 502 -28.47 -5.49 3.28
C VAL A 502 -28.86 -4.10 2.79
N ALA A 503 -29.43 -3.27 3.65
CA ALA A 503 -29.68 -1.86 3.37
C ALA A 503 -29.65 -1.04 4.67
N PHE A 504 -29.11 0.17 4.60
CA PHE A 504 -29.11 1.13 5.68
C PHE A 504 -29.32 2.53 5.11
N ARG A 505 -30.44 3.16 5.45
CA ARG A 505 -30.88 4.42 4.84
C ARG A 505 -31.55 5.33 5.87
N GLY A 506 -31.53 6.62 5.58
CA GLY A 506 -32.12 7.65 6.40
C GLY A 506 -32.89 8.69 5.59
N GLU A 507 -33.76 9.43 6.27
CA GLU A 507 -34.47 10.59 5.75
C GLU A 507 -34.30 11.77 6.70
N HIS A 508 -34.15 12.97 6.16
CA HIS A 508 -34.06 14.20 6.95
C HIS A 508 -34.67 15.40 6.19
N PRO A 509 -35.24 16.41 6.87
CA PRO A 509 -35.70 17.65 6.23
C PRO A 509 -34.60 18.38 5.46
N GLU A 510 -33.38 18.27 5.96
CA GLU A 510 -32.16 18.86 5.42
C GLU A 510 -31.09 17.77 5.17
N PRO A 511 -31.21 16.97 4.10
CA PRO A 511 -30.32 15.82 3.89
C PRO A 511 -28.87 16.25 3.60
N GLU A 512 -28.65 17.39 2.96
CA GLU A 512 -27.30 17.87 2.64
C GLU A 512 -26.50 18.27 3.90
N LEU A 513 -27.20 18.75 4.94
CA LEU A 513 -26.58 19.00 6.24
C LEU A 513 -26.06 17.69 6.85
N ILE A 514 -26.87 16.63 6.82
CA ILE A 514 -26.46 15.32 7.34
C ILE A 514 -25.33 14.74 6.49
N ARG A 515 -25.46 14.73 5.16
CA ARG A 515 -24.44 14.19 4.26
C ARG A 515 -23.11 14.91 4.39
N SER A 516 -23.10 16.24 4.48
CA SER A 516 -21.86 17.00 4.64
C SER A 516 -21.14 16.67 5.95
N GLN A 517 -21.88 16.48 7.05
CA GLN A 517 -21.27 16.07 8.32
C GLN A 517 -20.84 14.60 8.33
N LEU A 518 -21.60 13.72 7.68
CA LEU A 518 -21.16 12.33 7.46
C LEU A 518 -19.92 12.29 6.56
N ASP A 519 -19.78 13.18 5.59
CA ASP A 519 -18.61 13.25 4.69
C ASP A 519 -17.35 13.74 5.42
N VAL A 520 -17.47 14.64 6.38
CA VAL A 520 -16.38 14.99 7.32
C VAL A 520 -15.86 13.74 8.05
N LEU A 521 -16.77 12.84 8.39
CA LEU A 521 -16.47 11.54 8.98
C LEU A 521 -16.27 10.44 7.93
N GLY A 522 -16.36 10.77 6.64
CA GLY A 522 -16.31 9.91 5.45
C GLY A 522 -17.26 8.71 5.49
N LEU A 523 -18.35 8.85 6.23
CA LEU A 523 -19.47 7.91 6.36
C LEU A 523 -20.59 8.20 5.35
N ALA A 524 -20.43 9.17 4.46
CA ALA A 524 -21.46 9.55 3.48
C ALA A 524 -21.85 8.42 2.54
N ALA A 525 -20.98 7.43 2.33
CA ALA A 525 -21.26 6.22 1.55
C ALA A 525 -21.90 5.09 2.38
N ASP A 526 -21.81 5.14 3.71
CA ASP A 526 -22.31 4.10 4.62
C ASP A 526 -23.78 4.29 5.00
N LEU A 527 -24.30 5.54 4.96
CA LEU A 527 -25.70 5.85 5.20
C LEU A 527 -26.25 6.75 4.08
N GLU A 528 -27.13 6.18 3.26
CA GLU A 528 -27.84 6.96 2.25
C GLU A 528 -28.94 7.80 2.93
N VAL A 529 -28.76 9.13 2.98
CA VAL A 529 -29.75 10.05 3.54
C VAL A 529 -30.50 10.74 2.41
N THR A 530 -31.82 10.71 2.41
CA THR A 530 -32.67 11.39 1.41
C THR A 530 -33.56 12.46 2.08
N ARG A 531 -34.25 13.28 1.27
CA ARG A 531 -35.14 14.32 1.80
C ARG A 531 -36.43 13.67 2.32
N GLY A 532 -36.76 13.89 3.58
CA GLY A 532 -38.02 13.48 4.19
C GLY A 532 -38.59 14.56 5.11
N PRO A 533 -39.85 14.43 5.56
CA PRO A 533 -40.52 15.42 6.40
C PRO A 533 -39.97 15.45 7.84
N GLU A 534 -39.37 14.35 8.29
CA GLU A 534 -38.87 14.15 9.65
C GLU A 534 -37.61 13.25 9.61
N PRO A 535 -36.72 13.33 10.62
CA PRO A 535 -35.60 12.41 10.76
C PRO A 535 -36.09 10.96 10.93
N ARG A 536 -35.67 10.05 10.04
CA ARG A 536 -36.01 8.61 10.10
C ARG A 536 -34.86 7.74 9.68
N LEU A 537 -34.74 6.56 10.26
CA LEU A 537 -33.70 5.58 9.95
C LEU A 537 -34.33 4.23 9.66
N TRP A 538 -33.79 3.52 8.67
CA TRP A 538 -34.16 2.14 8.36
C TRP A 538 -32.93 1.25 8.23
N ALA A 539 -33.04 0.04 8.75
CA ALA A 539 -32.08 -1.02 8.56
C ALA A 539 -32.79 -2.28 8.07
N THR A 540 -32.41 -2.80 6.91
CA THR A 540 -32.92 -4.08 6.41
C THR A 540 -31.91 -5.18 6.71
N LEU A 541 -32.34 -6.16 7.50
CA LEU A 541 -31.59 -7.35 7.86
C LEU A 541 -32.09 -8.55 7.06
N GLU A 542 -31.19 -9.41 6.61
CA GLU A 542 -31.49 -10.67 5.91
C GLU A 542 -30.87 -11.84 6.66
N GLY A 543 -31.69 -12.80 7.06
CA GLY A 543 -31.28 -14.06 7.68
C GLY A 543 -31.90 -15.27 6.99
N PRO A 544 -31.60 -16.50 7.45
CA PRO A 544 -32.13 -17.75 6.92
C PRO A 544 -33.65 -17.79 6.69
N ASN A 545 -34.44 -17.18 7.57
CA ASN A 545 -35.90 -17.22 7.51
C ASN A 545 -36.53 -16.07 6.69
N GLY A 546 -35.74 -15.07 6.29
CA GLY A 546 -36.24 -13.97 5.47
C GLY A 546 -35.61 -12.62 5.82
N ARG A 547 -36.34 -11.56 5.45
CA ARG A 547 -35.93 -10.17 5.66
C ARG A 547 -36.76 -9.49 6.74
N VAL A 548 -36.09 -8.70 7.56
CA VAL A 548 -36.71 -7.84 8.58
C VAL A 548 -36.24 -6.41 8.33
N GLU A 549 -37.18 -5.48 8.24
CA GLU A 549 -36.87 -4.05 8.23
C GLU A 549 -37.14 -3.49 9.62
N LEU A 550 -36.14 -2.81 10.18
CA LEU A 550 -36.21 -2.08 11.43
C LEU A 550 -36.29 -0.59 11.08
N SER A 551 -37.09 0.17 11.84
CA SER A 551 -37.32 1.60 11.62
C SER A 551 -37.36 2.40 12.92
N THR A 552 -37.24 3.73 12.83
CA THR A 552 -37.41 4.68 13.96
C THR A 552 -38.86 4.78 14.46
N SER A 553 -39.83 4.35 13.66
CA SER A 553 -41.29 4.39 13.94
C SER A 553 -41.97 3.17 13.38
#